data_AF-A0A7J5VXY5-F1
#
_entry.id   AF-A0A7J5VXY5-F1
#
_cell.length_a   1.000
_cell.length_b   1.000
_cell.length_c   1.000
_cell.angle_alpha   90.00
_cell.angle_beta   90.00
_cell.angle_gamma   90.00
#
_symmetry.space_group_name_H-M   'P 1'
#
loop_
_entity.id
_entity.type
_entity.pdbx_description
1 polymer ?
#
loop_
_entity_poly.entity_id
_entity_poly.type
_entity_poly.pdbx_seq_one_letter_code
_entity_poly.pdbx_strand_id
1 'polypeptide(L)'
;MKLHNDIKLYSDTLRAASQQLDVKLEFLEKDYWITLVLSRLAKSKYVDEAVFKGGTSLSKGYNLIERFSEDVDIAIINDKGKTGNEIKTIIRAIEKEITPDLAGLQMDGVTSKGSRFRKSVFEYVSIDKRNQNNKLIVEINSFANPFPFQRLTIKSIVFDFLMQTGNENYIEKYDLQSFEVNVLGKEQTMLEKAVSLIRFSFEENTVESISKKIRHFYDLHFLMNNPECAEFVASDSFKKQFDTILIHDREMFEEPRGWQTKQLEDSPLINDFSTIWEQIKAKYQTELSAFAYRAIPDEASVAKSFIELINRIR
;
A
#
# COMPACT_ATOMS: atom_id res chain seq x y z
N MET A 1 -14.07 1.92 -15.88
CA MET A 1 -15.06 2.07 -14.81
C MET A 1 -15.72 3.44 -14.94
N LYS A 2 -17.06 3.46 -15.05
CA LYS A 2 -17.85 4.69 -15.24
C LYS A 2 -19.13 4.76 -14.41
N LEU A 3 -19.33 3.83 -13.47
CA LEU A 3 -20.50 3.78 -12.58
C LEU A 3 -20.72 5.11 -11.83
N HIS A 4 -19.66 5.77 -11.37
CA HIS A 4 -19.72 7.06 -10.67
C HIS A 4 -20.38 8.20 -11.46
N ASN A 5 -20.53 8.08 -12.79
CA ASN A 5 -21.24 9.06 -13.62
C ASN A 5 -22.77 8.98 -13.44
N ASP A 6 -23.29 7.85 -12.99
CA ASP A 6 -24.69 7.67 -12.61
C ASP A 6 -24.80 7.74 -11.08
N ILE A 7 -24.83 8.97 -10.55
CA ILE A 7 -24.71 9.25 -9.10
C ILE A 7 -25.74 8.46 -8.28
N LYS A 8 -26.97 8.34 -8.78
CA LYS A 8 -28.04 7.61 -8.09
C LYS A 8 -27.71 6.13 -8.04
N LEU A 9 -27.45 5.50 -9.19
CA LEU A 9 -27.13 4.07 -9.24
C LEU A 9 -25.85 3.75 -8.48
N TYR A 10 -24.83 4.62 -8.57
CA TYR A 10 -23.58 4.47 -7.84
C TYR A 10 -23.81 4.45 -6.33
N SER A 11 -24.55 5.43 -5.80
CA SER A 11 -24.93 5.48 -4.38
C SER A 11 -25.72 4.25 -3.96
N ASP A 12 -26.73 3.86 -4.74
CA ASP A 12 -27.58 2.70 -4.41
C ASP A 12 -26.79 1.38 -4.44
N THR A 13 -25.89 1.22 -5.42
CA THR A 13 -25.01 0.04 -5.54
C THR A 13 -24.06 -0.06 -4.35
N LEU A 14 -23.40 1.05 -3.96
CA LEU A 14 -22.49 1.05 -2.83
C LEU A 14 -23.21 0.75 -1.51
N ARG A 15 -24.43 1.26 -1.32
CA ARG A 15 -25.25 0.98 -0.14
C ARG A 15 -25.69 -0.49 -0.07
N ALA A 16 -26.11 -1.05 -1.20
CA ALA A 16 -26.47 -2.47 -1.29
C ALA A 16 -25.26 -3.37 -1.02
N ALA A 17 -24.10 -3.06 -1.62
CA ALA A 17 -22.85 -3.77 -1.37
C ALA A 17 -22.40 -3.67 0.09
N SER A 18 -22.55 -2.49 0.71
CA SER A 18 -22.21 -2.27 2.13
C SER A 18 -23.01 -3.18 3.05
N GLN A 19 -24.31 -3.30 2.80
CA GLN A 19 -25.20 -4.17 3.56
C GLN A 19 -24.92 -5.65 3.32
N GLN A 20 -24.72 -6.04 2.06
CA GLN A 20 -24.54 -7.45 1.68
C GLN A 20 -23.20 -8.02 2.15
N LEU A 21 -22.13 -7.21 2.11
CA LEU A 21 -20.76 -7.66 2.40
C LEU A 21 -20.29 -7.32 3.81
N ASP A 22 -21.12 -6.61 4.61
CA ASP A 22 -20.76 -6.08 5.93
C ASP A 22 -19.46 -5.24 5.91
N VAL A 23 -19.33 -4.39 4.88
CA VAL A 23 -18.20 -3.46 4.72
C VAL A 23 -18.70 -2.03 4.83
N LYS A 24 -17.99 -1.19 5.59
CA LYS A 24 -18.35 0.24 5.74
C LYS A 24 -18.46 0.91 4.37
N LEU A 25 -19.51 1.71 4.18
CA LEU A 25 -19.80 2.41 2.94
C LEU A 25 -18.61 3.27 2.45
N GLU A 26 -17.92 3.94 3.36
CA GLU A 26 -16.73 4.75 3.08
C GLU A 26 -15.57 3.93 2.49
N PHE A 27 -15.41 2.66 2.89
CA PHE A 27 -14.37 1.79 2.37
C PHE A 27 -14.70 1.31 0.97
N LEU A 28 -15.97 0.99 0.69
CA LEU A 28 -16.42 0.60 -0.64
C LEU A 28 -16.28 1.75 -1.65
N GLU A 29 -16.63 2.97 -1.23
CA GLU A 29 -16.45 4.15 -2.08
C GLU A 29 -14.98 4.38 -2.40
N LYS A 30 -14.10 4.34 -1.40
CA LYS A 30 -12.65 4.47 -1.63
C LYS A 30 -12.08 3.33 -2.47
N ASP A 31 -12.48 2.10 -2.21
CA ASP A 31 -12.09 0.93 -2.99
C ASP A 31 -12.41 1.11 -4.48
N TYR A 32 -13.59 1.65 -4.79
CA TYR A 32 -14.01 1.98 -6.13
C TYR A 32 -13.06 3.00 -6.79
N TRP A 33 -12.74 4.10 -6.10
CA TRP A 33 -11.85 5.15 -6.64
C TRP A 33 -10.40 4.67 -6.82
N ILE A 34 -9.87 3.89 -5.86
CA ILE A 34 -8.57 3.22 -6.00
C ILE A 34 -8.57 2.32 -7.23
N THR A 35 -9.61 1.49 -7.38
CA THR A 35 -9.72 0.56 -8.52
C THR A 35 -9.88 1.32 -9.84
N LEU A 36 -10.59 2.44 -9.86
CA LEU A 36 -10.69 3.31 -11.05
C LEU A 36 -9.32 3.81 -11.50
N VAL A 37 -8.51 4.34 -10.56
CA VAL A 37 -7.16 4.83 -10.83
C VAL A 37 -6.26 3.72 -11.37
N LEU A 38 -6.29 2.53 -10.75
CA LEU A 38 -5.54 1.36 -11.24
C LEU A 38 -6.05 0.87 -12.60
N SER A 39 -7.36 0.96 -12.87
CA SER A 39 -7.94 0.59 -14.18
C SER A 39 -7.47 1.51 -15.29
N ARG A 40 -7.22 2.79 -14.96
CA ARG A 40 -6.65 3.78 -15.89
C ARG A 40 -5.18 3.50 -16.13
N LEU A 41 -4.42 3.14 -15.07
CA LEU A 41 -3.03 2.70 -15.22
C LEU A 41 -2.95 1.48 -16.15
N ALA A 42 -3.82 0.49 -15.97
CA ALA A 42 -3.87 -0.71 -16.79
C ALA A 42 -4.14 -0.44 -18.28
N LYS A 43 -4.86 0.64 -18.59
CA LYS A 43 -5.16 1.09 -19.96
C LYS A 43 -4.13 2.07 -20.51
N SER A 44 -3.23 2.57 -19.68
CA SER A 44 -2.17 3.49 -20.08
C SER A 44 -1.05 2.75 -20.81
N LYS A 45 -0.30 3.49 -21.63
CA LYS A 45 0.93 2.96 -22.27
C LYS A 45 2.05 2.65 -21.27
N TYR A 46 1.90 3.07 -20.01
CA TYR A 46 2.91 2.94 -18.96
C TYR A 46 2.71 1.69 -18.08
N VAL A 47 1.69 0.87 -18.35
CA VAL A 47 1.36 -0.31 -17.53
C VAL A 47 2.55 -1.27 -17.37
N ASP A 48 3.37 -1.43 -18.42
CA ASP A 48 4.55 -2.29 -18.40
C ASP A 48 5.79 -1.62 -17.78
N GLU A 49 5.73 -0.32 -17.49
CA GLU A 49 6.80 0.46 -16.85
C GLU A 49 6.49 0.80 -15.39
N ALA A 50 5.33 0.36 -14.89
CA ALA A 50 4.82 0.69 -13.57
C ALA A 50 4.49 -0.58 -12.78
N VAL A 51 4.84 -0.58 -11.50
CA VAL A 51 4.59 -1.68 -10.55
C VAL A 51 3.79 -1.13 -9.38
N PHE A 52 2.60 -1.68 -9.17
CA PHE A 52 1.75 -1.39 -8.03
C PHE A 52 2.29 -2.09 -6.77
N LYS A 53 2.41 -1.37 -5.65
CA LYS A 53 3.00 -1.88 -4.42
C LYS A 53 2.28 -1.40 -3.16
N GLY A 54 2.87 -1.69 -2.00
CA GLY A 54 2.42 -1.18 -0.70
C GLY A 54 1.33 -2.04 -0.04
N GLY A 55 0.59 -1.44 0.90
CA GLY A 55 -0.49 -2.16 1.60
C GLY A 55 -1.66 -2.49 0.68
N THR A 56 -2.03 -1.54 -0.19
CA THR A 56 -3.17 -1.70 -1.10
C THR A 56 -2.94 -2.81 -2.13
N SER A 57 -1.69 -3.11 -2.50
CA SER A 57 -1.39 -4.25 -3.37
C SER A 57 -1.52 -5.59 -2.65
N LEU A 58 -1.23 -5.66 -1.34
CA LEU A 58 -1.46 -6.86 -0.53
C LEU A 58 -2.95 -7.18 -0.40
N SER A 59 -3.81 -6.15 -0.24
CA SER A 59 -5.26 -6.37 -0.18
C SER A 59 -5.86 -6.68 -1.55
N LYS A 60 -5.53 -5.92 -2.60
CA LYS A 60 -6.18 -6.07 -3.92
C LYS A 60 -5.56 -7.10 -4.84
N GLY A 61 -4.23 -7.22 -4.85
CA GLY A 61 -3.52 -8.13 -5.72
C GLY A 61 -3.45 -9.53 -5.13
N TYR A 62 -3.14 -9.62 -3.84
CA TYR A 62 -2.91 -10.90 -3.16
C TYR A 62 -4.08 -11.37 -2.28
N ASN A 63 -5.07 -10.52 -2.00
CA ASN A 63 -6.15 -10.79 -1.05
C ASN A 63 -5.62 -11.27 0.32
N LEU A 64 -4.46 -10.74 0.73
CA LEU A 64 -3.72 -11.25 1.89
C LEU A 64 -4.07 -10.53 3.20
N ILE A 65 -4.49 -9.27 3.12
CA ILE A 65 -4.74 -8.42 4.28
C ILE A 65 -6.14 -7.83 4.24
N GLU A 66 -6.71 -7.61 5.43
CA GLU A 66 -8.10 -7.18 5.61
C GLU A 66 -8.27 -5.82 6.31
N ARG A 67 -7.37 -4.90 5.97
CA ARG A 67 -7.42 -3.51 6.41
C ARG A 67 -7.47 -2.54 5.24
N PHE A 68 -8.12 -1.42 5.47
CA PHE A 68 -8.21 -0.33 4.53
C PHE A 68 -6.86 0.41 4.38
N SER A 69 -6.63 0.96 3.19
CA SER A 69 -5.48 1.79 2.81
C SER A 69 -5.94 2.83 1.81
N GLU A 70 -5.67 4.10 2.09
CA GLU A 70 -6.02 5.23 1.21
C GLU A 70 -5.03 5.49 0.07
N ASP A 71 -3.90 4.77 0.06
CA ASP A 71 -2.77 5.04 -0.82
C ASP A 71 -2.78 4.15 -2.08
N VAL A 72 -2.39 4.73 -3.21
CA VAL A 72 -2.00 4.01 -4.43
C VAL A 72 -0.50 4.26 -4.65
N ASP A 73 0.31 3.27 -4.29
CA ASP A 73 1.77 3.32 -4.43
C ASP A 73 2.23 2.65 -5.72
N ILE A 74 2.90 3.42 -6.58
CA ILE A 74 3.42 2.95 -7.87
C ILE A 74 4.93 3.18 -7.91
N ALA A 75 5.68 2.13 -8.25
CA ALA A 75 7.10 2.22 -8.57
C ALA A 75 7.32 2.18 -10.09
N ILE A 76 8.20 3.03 -10.60
CA ILE A 76 8.59 3.07 -12.01
C ILE A 76 9.79 2.16 -12.24
N ILE A 77 9.70 1.31 -13.25
CA ILE A 77 10.80 0.46 -13.71
C ILE A 77 11.82 1.33 -14.45
N ASN A 78 13.04 1.39 -13.90
CA ASN A 78 14.17 2.13 -14.48
C ASN A 78 15.33 1.21 -14.90
N ASP A 79 15.02 0.11 -15.57
CA ASP A 79 15.96 -0.88 -16.12
C ASP A 79 16.75 -0.37 -17.34
N LYS A 80 16.19 0.60 -18.08
CA LYS A 80 16.76 1.16 -19.32
C LYS A 80 17.67 2.38 -19.10
N GLY A 81 18.07 2.67 -17.87
CA GLY A 81 18.98 3.79 -17.56
C GLY A 81 18.38 5.16 -17.88
N LYS A 82 17.07 5.33 -17.70
CA LYS A 82 16.38 6.60 -17.96
C LYS A 82 16.95 7.70 -17.06
N THR A 83 17.15 8.88 -17.63
CA THR A 83 17.59 10.07 -16.92
C THR A 83 16.54 10.55 -15.92
N GLY A 84 16.95 11.34 -14.92
CA GLY A 84 16.03 11.92 -13.94
C GLY A 84 14.91 12.77 -14.56
N ASN A 85 15.16 13.42 -15.71
CA ASN A 85 14.15 14.21 -16.41
C ASN A 85 13.11 13.34 -17.15
N GLU A 86 13.55 12.22 -17.75
CA GLU A 86 12.65 11.26 -18.37
C GLU A 86 11.74 10.62 -17.32
N ILE A 87 12.32 10.19 -16.18
CA ILE A 87 11.57 9.67 -15.04
C ILE A 87 10.54 10.69 -14.54
N LYS A 88 10.95 11.94 -14.34
CA LYS A 88 10.05 13.02 -13.93
C LYS A 88 8.89 13.20 -14.91
N THR A 89 9.15 13.05 -16.20
CA THR A 89 8.15 13.17 -17.26
C THR A 89 7.16 11.99 -17.22
N ILE A 90 7.66 10.77 -17.07
CA ILE A 90 6.84 9.56 -16.91
C ILE A 90 5.95 9.66 -15.67
N ILE A 91 6.51 10.03 -14.52
CA ILE A 91 5.76 10.20 -13.26
C ILE A 91 4.60 11.18 -13.45
N ARG A 92 4.84 12.33 -14.09
CA ARG A 92 3.81 13.35 -14.35
C ARG A 92 2.76 12.88 -15.35
N ALA A 93 3.17 12.14 -16.38
CA ALA A 93 2.26 11.61 -17.38
C ALA A 93 1.32 10.56 -16.78
N ILE A 94 1.87 9.59 -16.02
CA ILE A 94 1.08 8.57 -15.33
C ILE A 94 0.07 9.22 -14.40
N GLU A 95 0.50 10.10 -13.48
CA GLU A 95 -0.41 10.75 -12.55
C GLU A 95 -1.56 11.44 -13.28
N LYS A 96 -1.26 12.24 -14.32
CA LYS A 96 -2.27 12.94 -15.11
C LYS A 96 -3.25 11.98 -15.80
N GLU A 97 -2.76 10.88 -16.37
CA GLU A 97 -3.59 9.91 -17.09
C GLU A 97 -4.50 9.11 -16.14
N ILE A 98 -4.06 8.85 -14.91
CA ILE A 98 -4.85 8.05 -13.95
C ILE A 98 -5.79 8.90 -13.08
N THR A 99 -5.57 10.21 -12.98
CA THR A 99 -6.41 11.12 -12.16
C THR A 99 -7.12 12.26 -12.93
N PRO A 100 -7.59 12.10 -14.20
CA PRO A 100 -8.10 13.23 -15.00
C PRO A 100 -9.30 13.95 -14.38
N ASP A 101 -10.15 13.22 -13.65
CA ASP A 101 -11.41 13.73 -13.08
C ASP A 101 -11.34 13.93 -11.56
N LEU A 102 -10.13 13.87 -10.98
CA LEU A 102 -9.92 14.07 -9.55
C LEU A 102 -9.33 15.45 -9.27
N ALA A 103 -9.86 16.14 -8.26
CA ALA A 103 -9.37 17.46 -7.88
C ALA A 103 -8.09 17.32 -7.04
N GLY A 104 -6.97 17.85 -7.52
CA GLY A 104 -5.71 17.85 -6.76
C GLY A 104 -5.78 18.81 -5.57
N LEU A 105 -5.35 18.35 -4.39
CA LEU A 105 -5.30 19.13 -3.17
C LEU A 105 -3.85 19.27 -2.69
N GLN A 106 -3.45 20.50 -2.34
CA GLN A 106 -2.18 20.74 -1.66
C GLN A 106 -2.40 20.55 -0.16
N MET A 107 -1.68 19.60 0.44
CA MET A 107 -1.70 19.34 1.88
C MET A 107 -0.28 19.39 2.43
N ASP A 108 -0.03 20.33 3.34
CA ASP A 108 1.30 20.49 3.96
C ASP A 108 1.70 19.23 4.72
N GLY A 109 2.96 18.82 4.55
CA GLY A 109 3.49 17.57 5.14
C GLY A 109 3.04 16.28 4.45
N VAL A 110 2.11 16.33 3.48
CA VAL A 110 1.64 15.15 2.74
C VAL A 110 2.01 15.24 1.26
N THR A 111 1.68 16.36 0.60
CA THR A 111 1.99 16.57 -0.81
C THR A 111 3.48 16.88 -0.98
N SER A 112 4.17 16.09 -1.81
CA SER A 112 5.60 16.26 -2.06
C SER A 112 5.95 15.97 -3.52
N LYS A 113 6.78 16.82 -4.13
CA LYS A 113 7.07 16.80 -5.57
C LYS A 113 8.59 16.90 -5.79
N GLY A 114 9.21 15.77 -6.14
CA GLY A 114 10.62 15.67 -6.51
C GLY A 114 10.82 15.36 -8.00
N SER A 115 12.07 15.12 -8.39
CA SER A 115 12.42 14.65 -9.74
C SER A 115 12.09 13.17 -9.94
N ARG A 116 12.32 12.36 -8.92
CA ARG A 116 12.21 10.89 -8.94
C ARG A 116 11.06 10.36 -8.09
N PHE A 117 10.25 11.26 -7.54
CA PHE A 117 9.19 10.97 -6.59
C PHE A 117 8.09 12.02 -6.67
N ARG A 118 6.84 11.60 -6.51
CA ARG A 118 5.69 12.47 -6.41
C ARG A 118 4.64 11.82 -5.53
N LYS A 119 4.22 12.52 -4.49
CA LYS A 119 3.09 12.18 -3.63
C LYS A 119 2.07 13.31 -3.72
N SER A 120 0.87 12.95 -4.15
CA SER A 120 -0.21 13.91 -4.38
C SER A 120 -1.49 13.43 -3.71
N VAL A 121 -2.24 14.38 -3.17
CA VAL A 121 -3.57 14.13 -2.64
C VAL A 121 -4.61 14.57 -3.65
N PHE A 122 -5.62 13.74 -3.84
CA PHE A 122 -6.73 13.96 -4.74
C PHE A 122 -8.04 13.83 -3.98
N GLU A 123 -9.01 14.65 -4.33
CA GLU A 123 -10.36 14.61 -3.79
C GLU A 123 -11.32 14.09 -4.87
N TYR A 124 -12.20 13.18 -4.48
CA TYR A 124 -13.29 12.68 -5.32
C TYR A 124 -14.65 13.16 -4.78
N VAL A 125 -15.66 13.18 -5.64
CA VAL A 125 -17.03 13.52 -5.24
C VAL A 125 -17.63 12.35 -4.47
N SER A 126 -17.90 12.53 -3.18
CA SER A 126 -18.49 11.48 -2.34
C SER A 126 -20.01 11.40 -2.49
N ILE A 127 -20.56 10.18 -2.37
CA ILE A 127 -22.00 9.93 -2.25
C ILE A 127 -22.61 10.44 -0.94
N ASP A 128 -21.79 10.71 0.10
CA ASP A 128 -22.21 11.40 1.31
C ASP A 128 -21.45 12.73 1.42
N LYS A 129 -22.17 13.86 1.27
CA LYS A 129 -21.59 15.21 1.37
C LYS A 129 -20.95 15.51 2.73
N ARG A 130 -21.25 14.71 3.76
CA ARG A 130 -20.66 14.85 5.10
C ARG A 130 -19.34 14.08 5.24
N ASN A 131 -19.01 13.21 4.29
CA ASN A 131 -17.76 12.45 4.29
C ASN A 131 -16.60 13.36 3.90
N GLN A 132 -15.86 13.83 4.90
CA GLN A 132 -14.64 14.65 4.71
C GLN A 132 -13.39 13.81 4.42
N ASN A 133 -13.52 12.48 4.46
CA ASN A 133 -12.45 11.53 4.17
C ASN A 133 -12.47 11.10 2.70
N ASN A 134 -13.04 11.90 1.80
CA ASN A 134 -13.13 11.66 0.34
C ASN A 134 -11.81 11.90 -0.42
N LYS A 135 -10.69 11.52 0.20
CA LYS A 135 -9.33 11.71 -0.32
C LYS A 135 -8.72 10.39 -0.79
N LEU A 136 -7.94 10.49 -1.85
CA LEU A 136 -7.11 9.44 -2.42
C LEU A 136 -5.67 9.96 -2.49
N ILE A 137 -4.71 9.18 -2.05
CA ILE A 137 -3.30 9.54 -2.17
C ILE A 137 -2.70 8.70 -3.29
N VAL A 138 -2.01 9.36 -4.21
CA VAL A 138 -1.25 8.71 -5.28
C VAL A 138 0.22 9.02 -5.06
N GLU A 139 1.00 7.98 -4.84
CA GLU A 139 2.46 8.06 -4.69
C GLU A 139 3.11 7.33 -5.86
N ILE A 140 3.95 8.03 -6.63
CA ILE A 140 4.69 7.48 -7.75
C ILE A 140 6.17 7.78 -7.55
N ASN A 141 7.00 6.74 -7.52
CA ASN A 141 8.44 6.90 -7.30
C ASN A 141 9.28 6.00 -8.22
N SER A 142 10.56 6.33 -8.35
CA SER A 142 11.57 5.54 -9.07
C SER A 142 12.75 5.16 -8.17
N PHE A 143 12.50 5.21 -6.86
CA PHE A 143 13.48 4.90 -5.84
C PHE A 143 13.44 3.44 -5.46
N ALA A 144 12.28 2.78 -5.51
CA ALA A 144 12.18 1.37 -5.17
C ALA A 144 13.01 0.51 -6.13
N ASN A 145 13.44 -0.67 -5.66
CA ASN A 145 13.79 -1.78 -6.51
C ASN A 145 12.50 -2.57 -6.78
N PRO A 146 11.80 -2.34 -7.91
CA PRO A 146 10.44 -2.83 -8.10
C PRO A 146 10.42 -4.30 -8.54
N PHE A 147 11.40 -5.10 -8.11
CA PHE A 147 11.58 -6.49 -8.51
C PHE A 147 11.75 -7.41 -7.28
N PRO A 148 11.28 -8.67 -7.37
CA PRO A 148 10.45 -9.21 -8.45
C PRO A 148 9.02 -8.64 -8.40
N PHE A 149 8.34 -8.67 -9.54
CA PHE A 149 6.92 -8.36 -9.66
C PHE A 149 6.23 -9.42 -10.53
N GLN A 150 4.91 -9.49 -10.44
CA GLN A 150 4.09 -10.37 -11.28
C GLN A 150 2.81 -9.68 -11.74
N ARG A 151 2.28 -10.08 -12.89
CA ARG A 151 0.99 -9.61 -13.39
C ARG A 151 -0.12 -10.24 -12.55
N LEU A 152 -0.90 -9.41 -11.85
CA LEU A 152 -2.05 -9.86 -11.07
C LEU A 152 -3.34 -9.18 -11.55
N THR A 153 -4.42 -9.95 -11.49
CA THR A 153 -5.77 -9.46 -11.75
C THR A 153 -6.26 -8.64 -10.55
N ILE A 154 -6.65 -7.39 -10.82
CA ILE A 154 -7.26 -6.47 -9.86
C ILE A 154 -8.74 -6.33 -10.17
N LYS A 155 -9.55 -6.31 -9.11
CA LYS A 155 -11.00 -6.09 -9.15
C LYS A 155 -11.44 -5.16 -8.02
N SER A 156 -12.62 -4.58 -8.18
CA SER A 156 -13.27 -3.79 -7.12
C SER A 156 -14.15 -4.68 -6.26
N ILE A 157 -14.43 -4.26 -5.02
CA ILE A 157 -15.43 -4.94 -4.19
C ILE A 157 -16.82 -4.85 -4.83
N VAL A 158 -17.10 -3.75 -5.56
CA VAL A 158 -18.33 -3.60 -6.35
C VAL A 158 -18.45 -4.68 -7.43
N PHE A 159 -17.34 -5.06 -8.09
CA PHE A 159 -17.34 -6.17 -9.04
C PHE A 159 -17.74 -7.48 -8.35
N ASP A 160 -17.13 -7.80 -7.20
CA ASP A 160 -17.45 -9.02 -6.45
C ASP A 160 -18.92 -9.05 -6.02
N PHE A 161 -19.47 -7.92 -5.55
CA PHE A 161 -20.88 -7.79 -5.21
C PHE A 161 -21.81 -8.06 -6.41
N LEU A 162 -21.52 -7.45 -7.57
CA LEU A 162 -22.35 -7.63 -8.76
C LEU A 162 -22.29 -9.08 -9.28
N MET A 163 -21.13 -9.72 -9.23
CA MET A 163 -20.99 -11.15 -9.55
C MET A 163 -21.79 -12.03 -8.58
N GLN A 164 -21.67 -11.80 -7.26
CA GLN A 164 -22.35 -12.61 -6.25
C GLN A 164 -23.88 -12.48 -6.30
N THR A 165 -24.40 -11.39 -6.85
CA THR A 165 -25.83 -11.09 -6.92
C THR A 165 -26.46 -11.32 -8.30
N GLY A 166 -25.70 -11.86 -9.26
CA GLY A 166 -26.19 -12.15 -10.62
C GLY A 166 -26.51 -10.89 -11.44
N ASN A 167 -25.74 -9.82 -11.21
CA ASN A 167 -25.90 -8.51 -11.84
C ASN A 167 -24.75 -8.20 -12.82
N GLU A 168 -24.28 -9.21 -13.56
CA GLU A 168 -23.10 -9.08 -14.44
C GLU A 168 -23.33 -8.10 -15.60
N ASN A 169 -24.58 -7.88 -16.00
CA ASN A 169 -24.95 -6.88 -17.00
C ASN A 169 -24.47 -5.46 -16.62
N TYR A 170 -24.42 -5.12 -15.34
CA TYR A 170 -23.88 -3.85 -14.86
C TYR A 170 -22.37 -3.75 -15.00
N ILE A 171 -21.66 -4.89 -14.95
CA ILE A 171 -20.20 -4.93 -15.11
C ILE A 171 -19.82 -4.47 -16.51
N GLU A 172 -20.49 -5.02 -17.53
CA GLU A 172 -20.27 -4.62 -18.92
C GLU A 172 -20.69 -3.17 -19.16
N LYS A 173 -21.93 -2.83 -18.74
CA LYS A 173 -22.50 -1.50 -18.96
C LYS A 173 -21.65 -0.37 -18.38
N TYR A 174 -20.99 -0.58 -17.23
CA TYR A 174 -20.24 0.45 -16.51
C TYR A 174 -18.72 0.23 -16.50
N ASP A 175 -18.20 -0.64 -17.38
CA ASP A 175 -16.77 -0.95 -17.54
C ASP A 175 -16.09 -1.34 -16.21
N LEU A 176 -16.71 -2.26 -15.45
CA LEU A 176 -16.24 -2.68 -14.12
C LEU A 176 -15.45 -4.00 -14.15
N GLN A 177 -15.11 -4.50 -15.33
CA GLN A 177 -14.34 -5.74 -15.49
C GLN A 177 -13.01 -5.66 -14.72
N SER A 178 -12.55 -6.81 -14.24
CA SER A 178 -11.20 -6.93 -13.72
C SER A 178 -10.16 -6.66 -14.81
N PHE A 179 -8.98 -6.24 -14.39
CA PHE A 179 -7.86 -5.89 -15.29
C PHE A 179 -6.54 -6.30 -14.64
N GLU A 180 -5.48 -6.38 -15.43
CA GLU A 180 -4.17 -6.78 -14.92
C GLU A 180 -3.21 -5.60 -14.81
N VAL A 181 -2.40 -5.59 -13.76
CA VAL A 181 -1.27 -4.68 -13.56
C VAL A 181 -0.08 -5.45 -13.01
N ASN A 182 1.13 -4.92 -13.16
CA ASN A 182 2.28 -5.47 -12.45
C ASN A 182 2.14 -5.14 -10.96
N VAL A 183 2.34 -6.15 -10.11
CA VAL A 183 2.26 -6.03 -8.65
C VAL A 183 3.56 -6.55 -8.03
N LEU A 184 4.13 -5.78 -7.10
CA LEU A 184 5.36 -6.13 -6.40
C LEU A 184 5.20 -7.47 -5.66
N GLY A 185 6.25 -8.29 -5.62
CA GLY A 185 6.28 -9.56 -4.88
C GLY A 185 5.97 -9.37 -3.39
N LYS A 186 5.35 -10.39 -2.77
CA LYS A 186 5.03 -10.37 -1.33
C LYS A 186 6.29 -10.35 -0.48
N GLU A 187 7.29 -11.13 -0.87
CA GLU A 187 8.61 -11.24 -0.25
C GLU A 187 9.31 -9.88 -0.28
N GLN A 188 9.35 -9.24 -1.44
CA GLN A 188 9.92 -7.90 -1.61
C GLN A 188 9.17 -6.86 -0.76
N THR A 189 7.83 -6.92 -0.72
CA THR A 189 7.00 -6.06 0.13
C THR A 189 7.29 -6.26 1.62
N MET A 190 7.51 -7.51 2.06
CA MET A 190 7.92 -7.83 3.43
C MET A 190 9.27 -7.17 3.76
N LEU A 191 10.27 -7.34 2.90
CA LEU A 191 11.61 -6.78 3.09
C LEU A 191 11.56 -5.24 3.15
N GLU A 192 10.87 -4.58 2.22
CA GLU A 192 10.70 -3.12 2.20
C GLU A 192 10.05 -2.61 3.50
N LYS A 193 9.04 -3.33 4.03
CA LYS A 193 8.37 -2.96 5.28
C LYS A 193 9.28 -3.15 6.50
N ALA A 194 10.04 -4.24 6.55
CA ALA A 194 10.99 -4.52 7.62
C ALA A 194 12.11 -3.46 7.66
N VAL A 195 12.74 -3.18 6.52
CA VAL A 195 13.77 -2.13 6.40
C VAL A 195 13.19 -0.76 6.73
N SER A 196 11.96 -0.45 6.28
CA SER A 196 11.30 0.81 6.62
C SER A 196 11.04 0.95 8.13
N LEU A 197 10.64 -0.12 8.83
CA LEU A 197 10.47 -0.08 10.28
C LEU A 197 11.81 0.13 11.00
N ILE A 198 12.85 -0.59 10.59
CA ILE A 198 14.20 -0.45 11.18
C ILE A 198 14.73 0.96 10.96
N ARG A 199 14.63 1.52 9.74
CA ARG A 199 15.05 2.90 9.46
C ARG A 199 14.39 3.90 10.37
N PHE A 200 13.06 3.87 10.47
CA PHE A 200 12.31 4.83 11.26
C PHE A 200 12.51 4.64 12.77
N SER A 201 13.00 3.47 13.21
CA SER A 201 13.36 3.25 14.62
C SER A 201 14.51 4.16 15.09
N PHE A 202 15.33 4.68 14.17
CA PHE A 202 16.45 5.58 14.47
C PHE A 202 16.06 7.07 14.54
N GLU A 203 14.78 7.42 14.37
CA GLU A 203 14.32 8.79 14.65
C GLU A 203 14.48 9.12 16.15
N GLU A 204 14.65 10.41 16.47
CA GLU A 204 14.84 10.90 17.84
C GLU A 204 13.70 10.43 18.78
N ASN A 205 12.47 10.41 18.27
CA ASN A 205 11.31 9.84 18.95
C ASN A 205 10.88 8.52 18.29
N THR A 206 11.58 7.43 18.62
CA THR A 206 11.31 6.07 18.11
C THR A 206 9.84 5.65 18.29
N VAL A 207 9.25 5.89 19.46
CA VAL A 207 7.88 5.43 19.76
C VAL A 207 6.88 6.13 18.84
N GLU A 208 7.04 7.44 18.64
CA GLU A 208 6.18 8.21 17.74
C GLU A 208 6.39 7.83 16.26
N SER A 209 7.63 7.66 15.82
CA SER A 209 7.96 7.34 14.44
C SER A 209 7.44 5.94 14.04
N ILE A 210 7.66 4.94 14.89
CA ILE A 210 7.17 3.57 14.69
C ILE A 210 5.64 3.53 14.81
N SER A 211 5.05 4.31 15.71
CA SER A 211 3.61 4.48 15.81
C SER A 211 2.97 4.97 14.51
N LYS A 212 3.66 5.79 13.69
CA LYS A 212 3.14 6.23 12.38
C LYS A 212 3.15 5.10 11.32
N LYS A 213 3.87 4.01 11.60
CA LYS A 213 3.97 2.82 10.75
C LYS A 213 3.30 1.59 11.36
N ILE A 214 2.38 1.76 12.31
CA ILE A 214 1.79 0.65 13.07
C ILE A 214 1.12 -0.41 12.18
N ARG A 215 0.55 0.02 11.03
CA ARG A 215 -0.03 -0.86 10.01
C ARG A 215 0.98 -1.83 9.37
N HIS A 216 2.28 -1.55 9.42
CA HIS A 216 3.31 -2.46 8.91
C HIS A 216 3.40 -3.74 9.74
N PHE A 217 3.21 -3.68 11.06
CA PHE A 217 3.23 -4.89 11.91
C PHE A 217 2.08 -5.82 11.55
N TYR A 218 0.89 -5.26 11.29
CA TYR A 218 -0.26 -6.01 10.77
C TYR A 218 0.09 -6.70 9.44
N ASP A 219 0.63 -5.94 8.47
CA ASP A 219 0.97 -6.50 7.16
C ASP A 219 2.04 -7.60 7.26
N LEU A 220 3.08 -7.37 8.05
CA LEU A 220 4.16 -8.32 8.29
C LEU A 220 3.64 -9.59 8.97
N HIS A 221 2.69 -9.50 9.89
CA HIS A 221 2.06 -10.67 10.49
C HIS A 221 1.39 -11.56 9.42
N PHE A 222 0.58 -10.97 8.53
CA PHE A 222 -0.06 -11.75 7.45
C PHE A 222 0.94 -12.30 6.43
N LEU A 223 2.00 -11.54 6.12
CA LEU A 223 3.08 -12.00 5.26
C LEU A 223 3.86 -13.16 5.92
N MET A 224 4.18 -13.09 7.20
CA MET A 224 4.85 -14.17 7.94
C MET A 224 4.01 -15.45 8.02
N ASN A 225 2.68 -15.33 8.00
CA ASN A 225 1.76 -16.47 8.00
C ASN A 225 1.36 -16.94 6.59
N ASN A 226 1.84 -16.29 5.54
CA ASN A 226 1.64 -16.76 4.17
C ASN A 226 2.65 -17.88 3.85
N PRO A 227 2.25 -19.04 3.31
CA PRO A 227 3.16 -20.18 3.12
C PRO A 227 4.43 -19.87 2.31
N GLU A 228 4.30 -19.16 1.19
CA GLU A 228 5.44 -18.80 0.32
C GLU A 228 6.41 -17.86 1.04
N CYS A 229 5.89 -16.86 1.74
CA CYS A 229 6.70 -15.93 2.51
C CYS A 229 7.33 -16.57 3.76
N ALA A 230 6.64 -17.48 4.43
CA ALA A 230 7.18 -18.24 5.55
C ALA A 230 8.35 -19.14 5.10
N GLU A 231 8.20 -19.81 3.96
CA GLU A 231 9.28 -20.58 3.32
C GLU A 231 10.45 -19.67 2.93
N PHE A 232 10.17 -18.51 2.33
CA PHE A 232 11.19 -17.52 2.00
C PHE A 232 11.97 -17.06 3.23
N VAL A 233 11.30 -16.65 4.31
CA VAL A 233 11.92 -16.25 5.58
C VAL A 233 12.71 -17.39 6.21
N ALA A 234 12.27 -18.63 5.99
CA ALA A 234 12.97 -19.80 6.48
C ALA A 234 14.27 -20.10 5.72
N SER A 235 14.40 -19.62 4.48
CA SER A 235 15.48 -19.93 3.56
C SER A 235 16.80 -19.22 3.88
N ASP A 236 17.91 -19.80 3.41
CA ASP A 236 19.25 -19.19 3.49
C ASP A 236 19.36 -17.91 2.64
N SER A 237 18.42 -17.71 1.70
CA SER A 237 18.42 -16.54 0.82
C SER A 237 17.84 -15.28 1.47
N PHE A 238 17.04 -15.43 2.54
CA PHE A 238 16.32 -14.34 3.18
C PHE A 238 17.28 -13.21 3.60
N LYS A 239 18.29 -13.54 4.41
CA LYS A 239 19.23 -12.56 4.96
C LYS A 239 19.97 -11.80 3.86
N LYS A 240 20.41 -12.51 2.83
CA LYS A 240 21.11 -11.91 1.67
C LYS A 240 20.21 -10.91 0.93
N GLN A 241 18.94 -11.26 0.72
CA GLN A 241 17.99 -10.34 0.06
C GLN A 241 17.65 -9.16 0.97
N PHE A 242 17.43 -9.39 2.26
CA PHE A 242 17.23 -8.33 3.24
C PHE A 242 18.38 -7.33 3.23
N ASP A 243 19.64 -7.80 3.27
CA ASP A 243 20.83 -6.94 3.25
C ASP A 243 20.93 -6.14 1.95
N THR A 244 20.53 -6.73 0.82
CA THR A 244 20.48 -6.03 -0.46
C THR A 244 19.49 -4.87 -0.41
N ILE A 245 18.29 -5.09 0.15
CA ILE A 245 17.28 -4.04 0.31
C ILE A 245 17.72 -2.98 1.32
N LEU A 246 18.39 -3.38 2.40
CA LEU A 246 18.93 -2.46 3.41
C LEU A 246 20.00 -1.54 2.84
N ILE A 247 20.98 -2.08 2.11
CA ILE A 247 22.04 -1.29 1.45
C ILE A 247 21.41 -0.30 0.48
N HIS A 248 20.50 -0.78 -0.36
CA HIS A 248 19.82 0.08 -1.32
C HIS A 248 18.99 1.19 -0.63
N ASP A 249 18.27 0.89 0.45
CA ASP A 249 17.53 1.91 1.22
C ASP A 249 18.48 2.97 1.84
N ARG A 250 19.66 2.56 2.32
CA ARG A 250 20.71 3.47 2.80
C ARG A 250 21.30 4.34 1.69
N GLU A 251 21.48 3.82 0.48
CA GLU A 251 21.93 4.62 -0.66
C GLU A 251 20.88 5.67 -1.06
N MET A 252 19.60 5.37 -0.86
CA MET A 252 18.49 6.21 -1.30
C MET A 252 18.05 7.27 -0.29
N PHE A 253 18.26 7.06 1.00
CA PHE A 253 17.76 7.95 2.06
C PHE A 253 18.86 8.38 3.02
N GLU A 254 18.92 9.68 3.30
CA GLU A 254 19.78 10.23 4.36
C GLU A 254 19.06 10.31 5.72
N GLU A 255 17.71 10.28 5.70
CA GLU A 255 16.84 10.45 6.86
C GLU A 255 16.33 9.11 7.44
N PRO A 256 16.33 8.95 8.78
CA PRO A 256 16.76 9.93 9.79
C PRO A 256 18.27 10.19 9.74
N ARG A 257 18.67 11.45 9.98
CA ARG A 257 20.06 11.92 9.82
C ARG A 257 21.11 10.88 10.19
N GLY A 258 21.92 10.52 9.20
CA GLY A 258 23.00 9.53 9.34
C GLY A 258 22.56 8.09 9.14
N TRP A 259 21.34 7.84 8.64
CA TRP A 259 20.81 6.50 8.35
C TRP A 259 21.79 5.61 7.58
N GLN A 260 22.51 6.21 6.62
CA GLN A 260 23.44 5.52 5.73
C GLN A 260 24.57 4.77 6.46
N THR A 261 24.90 5.17 7.69
CA THR A 261 26.00 4.58 8.49
C THR A 261 25.52 3.88 9.77
N LYS A 262 24.22 3.90 10.08
CA LYS A 262 23.65 3.23 11.26
C LYS A 262 23.80 1.72 11.15
N GLN A 263 24.21 1.03 12.20
CA GLN A 263 24.31 -0.43 12.23
C GLN A 263 22.99 -1.07 12.67
N LEU A 264 22.71 -2.31 12.25
CA LEU A 264 21.45 -2.99 12.62
C LEU A 264 21.42 -3.28 14.13
N GLU A 265 22.57 -3.59 14.69
CA GLU A 265 22.80 -3.89 16.10
C GLU A 265 22.57 -2.67 16.99
N ASP A 266 22.45 -1.47 16.42
CA ASP A 266 22.10 -0.25 17.15
C ASP A 266 20.60 0.07 17.09
N SER A 267 19.81 -0.67 16.32
CA SER A 267 18.39 -0.36 16.10
C SER A 267 17.60 -0.57 17.40
N PRO A 268 16.89 0.47 17.90
CA PRO A 268 16.01 0.32 19.05
C PRO A 268 14.96 -0.78 18.84
N LEU A 269 14.48 -0.91 17.61
CA LEU A 269 13.47 -1.92 17.27
C LEU A 269 14.05 -3.34 17.22
N ILE A 270 15.34 -3.50 16.91
CA ILE A 270 15.98 -4.83 16.98
C ILE A 270 16.32 -5.16 18.43
N ASN A 271 16.78 -4.20 19.24
CA ASN A 271 17.30 -4.48 20.58
C ASN A 271 16.24 -4.50 21.69
N ASP A 272 15.20 -3.68 21.56
CA ASP A 272 14.23 -3.43 22.64
C ASP A 272 12.79 -3.40 22.11
N PHE A 273 12.49 -4.31 21.17
CA PHE A 273 11.16 -4.39 20.56
C PHE A 273 10.04 -4.52 21.60
N SER A 274 10.22 -5.35 22.64
CA SER A 274 9.19 -5.60 23.65
C SER A 274 8.76 -4.31 24.36
N THR A 275 9.72 -3.47 24.78
CA THR A 275 9.43 -2.20 25.46
C THR A 275 8.79 -1.19 24.52
N ILE A 276 9.20 -1.15 23.25
CA ILE A 276 8.58 -0.30 22.23
C ILE A 276 7.15 -0.77 21.95
N TRP A 277 6.94 -2.08 21.80
CA TRP A 277 5.65 -2.68 21.50
C TRP A 277 4.63 -2.41 22.61
N GLU A 278 5.02 -2.55 23.88
CA GLU A 278 4.16 -2.20 25.03
C GLU A 278 3.65 -0.75 24.98
N GLN A 279 4.45 0.17 24.44
CA GLN A 279 4.07 1.58 24.30
C GLN A 279 3.14 1.85 23.11
N ILE A 280 3.16 1.01 22.07
CA ILE A 280 2.42 1.24 20.82
C ILE A 280 1.28 0.25 20.56
N LYS A 281 1.18 -0.85 21.33
CA LYS A 281 0.15 -1.89 21.10
C LYS A 281 -1.29 -1.39 21.28
N ALA A 282 -1.50 -0.42 22.17
CA ALA A 282 -2.79 0.24 22.30
C ALA A 282 -3.14 1.02 21.02
N LYS A 283 -2.14 1.66 20.39
CA LYS A 283 -2.29 2.33 19.09
C LYS A 283 -2.56 1.31 17.98
N TYR A 284 -1.88 0.16 17.98
CA TYR A 284 -2.19 -0.94 17.06
C TYR A 284 -3.66 -1.31 17.15
N GLN A 285 -4.16 -1.60 18.35
CA GLN A 285 -5.55 -2.02 18.53
C GLN A 285 -6.53 -0.96 18.03
N THR A 286 -6.34 0.30 18.43
CA THR A 286 -7.24 1.41 18.10
C THR A 286 -7.22 1.78 16.62
N GLU A 287 -6.03 1.94 16.02
CA GLU A 287 -5.88 2.31 14.61
C GLU A 287 -6.37 1.18 13.70
N LEU A 288 -5.93 -0.06 13.92
CA LEU A 288 -6.31 -1.16 13.04
C LEU A 288 -7.80 -1.50 13.17
N SER A 289 -8.40 -1.40 14.36
CA SER A 289 -9.86 -1.60 14.50
C SER A 289 -10.67 -0.53 13.75
N ALA A 290 -10.14 0.68 13.59
CA ALA A 290 -10.82 1.71 12.82
C ALA A 290 -10.81 1.40 11.31
N PHE A 291 -9.73 0.80 10.81
CA PHE A 291 -9.48 0.57 9.37
C PHE A 291 -9.74 -0.86 8.89
N ALA A 292 -9.86 -1.84 9.79
CA ALA A 292 -10.14 -3.23 9.41
C ALA A 292 -11.62 -3.43 9.07
N TYR A 293 -11.87 -4.29 8.09
CA TYR A 293 -13.23 -4.76 7.77
C TYR A 293 -13.51 -6.15 8.36
N ARG A 294 -12.52 -6.76 9.02
CA ARG A 294 -12.65 -8.00 9.81
C ARG A 294 -11.96 -7.87 11.16
N ALA A 295 -12.13 -8.88 12.02
CA ALA A 295 -11.40 -8.96 13.28
C ALA A 295 -9.89 -8.91 13.04
N ILE A 296 -9.20 -8.05 13.79
CA ILE A 296 -7.75 -7.91 13.70
C ILE A 296 -7.07 -8.98 14.57
N PRO A 297 -5.86 -9.45 14.19
CA PRO A 297 -5.09 -10.39 15.00
C PRO A 297 -4.81 -9.84 16.41
N ASP A 298 -4.66 -10.76 17.35
CA ASP A 298 -4.26 -10.42 18.72
C ASP A 298 -2.85 -9.79 18.73
N GLU A 299 -2.67 -8.76 19.55
CA GLU A 299 -1.43 -7.98 19.61
C GLU A 299 -0.20 -8.84 19.95
N ALA A 300 -0.36 -9.87 20.80
CA ALA A 300 0.74 -10.76 21.15
C ALA A 300 1.14 -11.67 19.98
N SER A 301 0.18 -12.07 19.13
CA SER A 301 0.47 -12.86 17.92
C SER A 301 1.23 -12.05 16.85
N VAL A 302 0.91 -10.76 16.73
CA VAL A 302 1.61 -9.82 15.86
C VAL A 302 3.04 -9.58 16.37
N ALA A 303 3.19 -9.33 17.67
CA ALA A 303 4.49 -9.19 18.31
C ALA A 303 5.36 -10.44 18.09
N LYS A 304 4.80 -11.64 18.28
CA LYS A 304 5.49 -12.90 18.04
C LYS A 304 6.01 -13.01 16.60
N SER A 305 5.16 -12.70 15.61
CA SER A 305 5.54 -12.76 14.20
C SER A 305 6.69 -11.80 13.88
N PHE A 306 6.68 -10.62 14.50
CA PHE A 306 7.75 -9.65 14.32
C PHE A 306 9.06 -10.04 15.02
N ILE A 307 8.98 -10.66 16.20
CA ILE A 307 10.15 -11.22 16.90
C ILE A 307 10.80 -12.33 16.06
N GLU A 308 10.00 -13.24 15.49
CA GLU A 308 10.49 -14.28 14.59
C GLU A 308 11.22 -13.69 13.36
N LEU A 309 10.65 -12.62 12.78
CA LEU A 309 11.29 -11.90 11.68
C LEU A 309 12.60 -11.23 12.09
N ILE A 310 12.67 -10.53 13.23
CA ILE A 310 13.91 -9.92 13.74
C ILE A 310 15.00 -10.98 13.95
N ASN A 311 14.65 -12.15 14.48
CA ASN A 311 15.61 -13.22 14.71
C ASN A 311 16.23 -13.77 13.42
N ARG A 312 15.59 -13.57 12.27
CA ARG A 312 16.15 -13.89 10.94
C ARG A 312 16.98 -12.75 10.35
N ILE A 313 16.82 -11.54 10.87
CA ILE A 313 17.57 -10.34 10.46
C ILE A 313 18.87 -10.19 11.24
N ARG A 314 18.91 -10.65 12.50
CA ARG A 314 20.14 -10.76 13.29
C ARG A 314 21.06 -11.84 12.72
#